data_AF-A0A948BY08-F1
#
_entry.id   AF-A0A948BY08-F1
#
_cell.length_a   1.000
_cell.length_b   1.000
_cell.length_c   1.000
_cell.angle_alpha   90.00
_cell.angle_beta   90.00
_cell.angle_gamma   90.00
#
_symmetry.space_group_name_H-M   'P 1'
#
loop_
_entity.id
_entity.type
_entity.pdbx_description
1 polymer ?
#
loop_
_entity_poly.entity_id
_entity_poly.type
_entity_poly.pdbx_seq_one_letter_code
_entity_poly.pdbx_strand_id
1 'polypeptide(L)'
;MKTMIRWQGLGVFGGVAAFIFLFTFFFADGFIQGLVEMQGSKLVGARVNLGGADVSFFPAGLELADLQITNPDNPMRNSVEIDRITVSIDTMKLLQRKIIVNEMVVDGIRPDTARRKSGALPEYAARKKDSPPPRESKGFKMPSLQIPDAKEILAKEKLLTIDLANEYQDEIKADSARWKQQLAELPDKKKLALYRERLNKVKSSSGFAGILGGMGELSAIRKEIQADLDRLKSAQKDFATLSDSYRTRLAKIQEAPQQDIKRLSEKYSLSAKGLANLSPLLFGEQTGGMIEQALSWYTKAQPLLERAKEKKNGSETIKPARGKGVVVRFTEDEPLPDFLIRNISASVQIAAGSFTGSIKNVTPDQDILGAPLTFSFAGDSLQGIRAVSFAGTLDHIKPAQSHDTVQIKIKEYSLEKATLNSDQNLPATLTGGTLDLTVQAVLKEQEINVDIRAGLKSAKFSPSASDRESDAASRAIADALSGITDLSGRAKITGTIDNYKMELSSDLDKILEKAVANTLKSQTAKFEQKLKDGVMEKVKGPLSQAGGGFADLDGISQELSARLQQIGNLI
;
A
#
# COMPACT_ATOMS: atom_id res chain seq x y z
N MET A 1 93.41 -18.19 -8.86
CA MET A 1 92.07 -17.70 -9.25
C MET A 1 91.19 -18.84 -9.74
N LYS A 2 90.08 -19.05 -9.03
CA LYS A 2 88.75 -19.44 -9.53
C LYS A 2 88.60 -20.52 -10.62
N THR A 3 87.63 -21.41 -10.37
CA THR A 3 86.34 -21.27 -11.06
C THR A 3 85.22 -21.16 -10.01
N MET A 4 84.65 -19.95 -9.89
CA MET A 4 83.61 -19.60 -8.92
C MET A 4 82.21 -20.11 -9.36
N ILE A 5 82.14 -20.83 -10.49
CA ILE A 5 80.91 -21.32 -11.11
C ILE A 5 81.11 -22.81 -11.45
N ARG A 6 80.22 -23.66 -10.94
CA ARG A 6 80.18 -25.09 -11.24
C ARG A 6 79.44 -25.31 -12.57
N TRP A 7 80.18 -25.41 -13.66
CA TRP A 7 79.63 -25.54 -15.02
C TRP A 7 78.67 -26.71 -15.22
N GLN A 8 78.89 -27.85 -14.56
CA GLN A 8 77.95 -28.98 -14.58
C GLN A 8 76.62 -28.66 -13.89
N GLY A 9 76.67 -27.92 -12.77
CA GLY A 9 75.47 -27.44 -12.07
C GLY A 9 74.72 -26.38 -12.90
N LEU A 10 75.45 -25.53 -13.62
CA LEU A 10 74.87 -24.56 -14.54
C LEU A 10 74.17 -25.23 -15.74
N GLY A 11 74.76 -26.31 -16.28
CA GLY A 11 74.15 -27.10 -17.35
C GLY A 11 72.86 -27.81 -16.91
N VAL A 12 72.86 -28.43 -15.73
CA VAL A 12 71.64 -29.04 -15.16
C VAL A 12 70.58 -27.98 -14.88
N PHE A 13 70.97 -26.85 -14.28
CA PHE A 13 70.07 -25.73 -14.04
C PHE A 13 69.46 -25.19 -15.33
N GLY A 14 70.27 -24.97 -16.36
CA GLY A 14 69.81 -24.53 -17.68
C GLY A 14 68.86 -25.54 -18.33
N GLY A 15 69.16 -26.83 -18.25
CA GLY A 15 68.28 -27.89 -18.74
C GLY A 15 66.93 -27.94 -18.03
N VAL A 16 66.92 -27.83 -16.69
CA VAL A 16 65.68 -27.78 -15.89
C VAL A 16 64.89 -26.50 -16.18
N ALA A 17 65.54 -25.35 -16.26
CA ALA A 17 64.90 -24.08 -16.58
C ALA A 17 64.29 -24.09 -18.00
N ALA A 18 65.01 -24.64 -18.98
CA ALA A 18 64.50 -24.80 -20.35
C ALA A 18 63.33 -25.79 -20.40
N PHE A 19 63.39 -26.90 -19.66
CA PHE A 19 62.28 -27.84 -19.55
C PHE A 19 61.03 -27.19 -18.94
N ILE A 20 61.18 -26.47 -17.82
CA ILE A 20 60.07 -25.74 -17.19
C ILE A 20 59.50 -24.71 -18.16
N PHE A 21 60.35 -23.92 -18.82
CA PHE A 21 59.92 -22.93 -19.80
C PHE A 21 59.13 -23.56 -20.96
N LEU A 22 59.67 -24.62 -21.57
CA LEU A 22 59.00 -25.32 -22.68
C LEU A 22 57.68 -25.96 -22.21
N PHE A 23 57.68 -26.61 -21.05
CA PHE A 23 56.47 -27.19 -20.48
C PHE A 23 55.40 -26.12 -20.24
N THR A 24 55.75 -25.01 -19.60
CA THR A 24 54.81 -23.91 -19.36
C THR A 24 54.36 -23.30 -20.69
N PHE A 25 55.25 -23.11 -21.66
CA PHE A 25 54.91 -22.54 -22.98
C PHE A 25 53.91 -23.41 -23.76
N PHE A 26 54.03 -24.74 -23.73
CA PHE A 26 53.12 -25.63 -24.46
C PHE A 26 51.82 -25.95 -23.72
N PHE A 27 51.80 -25.90 -22.39
CA PHE A 27 50.67 -26.39 -21.59
C PHE A 27 49.96 -25.32 -20.76
N ALA A 28 50.47 -24.09 -20.67
CA ALA A 28 49.85 -23.03 -19.85
C ALA A 28 48.41 -22.73 -20.26
N ASP A 29 48.14 -22.56 -21.54
CA ASP A 29 46.81 -22.23 -22.07
C ASP A 29 45.74 -23.24 -21.65
N GLY A 30 45.98 -24.53 -21.94
CA GLY A 30 45.07 -25.61 -21.54
C GLY A 30 44.95 -25.77 -20.03
N PHE A 31 46.03 -25.52 -19.28
CA PHE A 31 46.00 -25.54 -17.82
C PHE A 31 45.13 -24.41 -17.24
N ILE A 32 45.26 -23.19 -17.75
CA ILE A 32 44.45 -22.05 -17.33
C ILE A 32 42.99 -22.27 -17.69
N GLN A 33 42.70 -22.76 -18.89
CA GLN A 33 41.32 -23.10 -19.29
C GLN A 33 40.70 -24.10 -18.31
N GLY A 34 41.38 -25.21 -18.03
CA GLY A 34 40.88 -26.22 -17.08
C GLY A 34 40.73 -25.67 -15.66
N LEU A 35 41.63 -24.80 -15.21
CA LEU A 35 41.57 -24.18 -13.89
C LEU A 35 40.38 -23.23 -13.76
N VAL A 36 40.13 -22.39 -14.77
CA VAL A 36 38.98 -21.47 -14.82
C VAL A 36 37.66 -22.24 -14.81
N GLU A 37 37.53 -23.28 -15.65
CA GLU A 37 36.31 -24.08 -15.70
C GLU A 37 36.07 -24.82 -14.37
N MET A 38 37.10 -25.41 -13.77
CA MET A 38 36.98 -26.16 -12.52
C MET A 38 36.64 -25.27 -11.33
N GLN A 39 37.41 -24.20 -11.12
CA GLN A 39 37.21 -23.30 -9.98
C GLN A 39 35.95 -22.46 -10.17
N GLY A 40 35.70 -21.97 -11.39
CA GLY A 40 34.47 -21.28 -11.73
C GLY A 40 33.24 -22.14 -11.46
N SER A 41 33.27 -23.41 -11.88
CA SER A 41 32.15 -24.33 -11.65
C SER A 41 31.88 -24.58 -10.17
N LYS A 42 32.94 -24.67 -9.37
CA LYS A 42 32.84 -24.87 -7.92
C LYS A 42 32.27 -23.64 -7.21
N LEU A 43 32.70 -22.44 -7.61
CA LEU A 43 32.23 -21.18 -7.03
C LEU A 43 30.76 -20.90 -7.37
N VAL A 44 30.36 -21.20 -8.61
CA VAL A 44 29.00 -20.93 -9.11
C VAL A 44 28.01 -22.03 -8.69
N GLY A 45 28.50 -23.26 -8.46
CA GLY A 45 27.65 -24.43 -8.21
C GLY A 45 26.98 -24.98 -9.48
N ALA A 46 27.38 -24.48 -10.65
CA ALA A 46 26.94 -24.93 -11.96
C ALA A 46 28.09 -24.82 -12.96
N ARG A 47 27.97 -25.48 -14.11
CA ARG A 47 29.06 -25.58 -15.08
C ARG A 47 29.54 -24.21 -15.56
N VAL A 48 30.85 -23.99 -15.57
CA VAL A 48 31.49 -22.88 -16.28
C VAL A 48 32.22 -23.47 -17.48
N ASN A 49 32.07 -22.82 -18.63
CA ASN A 49 32.72 -23.21 -19.87
C ASN A 49 33.56 -22.06 -20.40
N LEU A 50 34.73 -22.37 -20.92
CA LEU A 50 35.63 -21.39 -21.55
C LEU A 50 36.01 -21.89 -22.95
N GLY A 51 35.89 -21.02 -23.95
CA GLY A 51 36.27 -21.33 -25.34
C GLY A 51 37.78 -21.49 -25.51
N GLY A 52 38.57 -20.62 -24.89
CA GLY A 52 40.04 -20.69 -24.89
C GLY A 52 40.70 -19.72 -23.90
N ALA A 53 41.96 -19.99 -23.60
CA ALA A 53 42.84 -19.10 -22.82
C ALA A 53 44.17 -18.95 -23.55
N ASP A 54 44.72 -17.73 -23.58
CA ASP A 54 46.05 -17.43 -24.12
C ASP A 54 46.89 -16.74 -23.03
N VAL A 55 48.02 -17.35 -22.69
CA VAL A 55 48.91 -16.86 -21.64
C VAL A 55 50.13 -16.18 -22.27
N SER A 56 50.27 -14.88 -21.99
CA SER A 56 51.45 -14.10 -22.36
C SER A 56 52.41 -13.99 -21.18
N PHE A 57 53.70 -14.28 -21.38
CA PHE A 57 54.70 -14.27 -20.29
C PHE A 57 55.47 -12.96 -20.15
N PHE A 58 55.73 -12.25 -21.26
CA PHE A 58 56.46 -10.97 -21.25
C PHE A 58 56.00 -10.03 -22.37
N PRO A 59 55.26 -8.93 -22.06
CA PRO A 59 54.69 -8.62 -20.75
C PRO A 59 53.72 -9.70 -20.26
N ALA A 60 53.58 -9.85 -18.94
CA ALA A 60 52.70 -10.87 -18.37
C ALA A 60 51.23 -10.50 -18.62
N GLY A 61 50.44 -11.44 -19.15
CA GLY A 61 49.04 -11.21 -19.48
C GLY A 61 48.26 -12.49 -19.69
N LEU A 62 46.94 -12.35 -19.73
CA LEU A 62 46.00 -13.44 -19.94
C LEU A 62 44.84 -12.93 -20.81
N GLU A 63 44.55 -13.66 -21.88
CA GLU A 63 43.33 -13.48 -22.66
C GLU A 63 42.42 -14.72 -22.49
N LEU A 64 41.14 -14.49 -22.21
CA LEU A 64 40.12 -15.53 -22.11
C LEU A 64 39.04 -15.24 -23.16
N ALA A 65 38.65 -16.27 -23.91
CA ALA A 65 37.63 -16.18 -24.95
C ALA A 65 36.41 -17.05 -24.62
N ASP A 66 35.22 -16.53 -24.92
CA ASP A 66 33.93 -17.19 -24.78
C ASP A 66 33.70 -17.81 -23.39
N LEU A 67 33.76 -17.00 -22.34
CA LEU A 67 33.45 -17.43 -20.97
C LEU A 67 31.93 -17.50 -20.77
N GLN A 68 31.42 -18.69 -20.46
CA GLN A 68 30.00 -18.95 -20.21
C GLN A 68 29.79 -19.45 -18.79
N ILE A 69 29.04 -18.69 -18.00
CA ILE A 69 28.74 -19.00 -16.60
C ILE A 69 27.27 -19.46 -16.52
N THR A 70 27.03 -20.69 -16.07
CA THR A 70 25.66 -21.23 -15.97
C THR A 70 24.87 -20.60 -14.82
N ASN A 71 23.58 -20.37 -15.03
CA ASN A 71 22.66 -20.07 -13.93
C ASN A 71 22.30 -21.38 -13.17
N PRO A 72 22.67 -21.55 -11.89
CA PRO A 72 22.33 -22.75 -11.11
C PRO A 72 20.82 -22.96 -10.94
N ASP A 73 20.06 -21.86 -10.90
CA ASP A 73 18.61 -21.89 -10.77
C ASP A 73 17.90 -22.16 -12.10
N ASN A 74 18.56 -21.91 -13.23
CA ASN A 74 18.06 -22.29 -14.55
C ASN A 74 19.20 -22.82 -15.44
N PRO A 75 19.57 -24.11 -15.32
CA PRO A 75 20.78 -24.64 -15.94
C PRO A 75 20.82 -24.65 -17.47
N MET A 76 19.69 -24.38 -18.14
CA MET A 76 19.59 -24.19 -19.60
C MET A 76 19.85 -22.74 -20.03
N ARG A 77 20.18 -21.84 -19.09
CA ARG A 77 20.56 -20.46 -19.35
C ARG A 77 21.90 -20.14 -18.69
N ASN A 78 22.69 -19.29 -19.33
CA ASN A 78 23.85 -18.69 -18.71
C ASN A 78 23.37 -17.53 -17.84
N SER A 79 23.94 -17.37 -16.64
CA SER A 79 23.76 -16.15 -15.86
C SER A 79 24.48 -14.99 -16.55
N VAL A 80 25.69 -15.25 -17.04
CA VAL A 80 26.52 -14.31 -17.81
C VAL A 80 27.33 -15.08 -18.86
N GLU A 81 27.42 -14.49 -20.04
CA GLU A 81 28.34 -14.87 -21.12
C GLU A 81 29.24 -13.68 -21.44
N ILE A 82 30.52 -13.91 -21.69
CA ILE A 82 31.52 -12.86 -21.95
C ILE A 82 32.34 -13.29 -23.16
N ASP A 83 32.38 -12.43 -24.19
CA ASP A 83 33.11 -12.72 -25.42
C ASP A 83 34.61 -12.76 -25.18
N ARG A 84 35.15 -11.75 -24.48
CA ARG A 84 36.59 -11.62 -24.27
C ARG A 84 36.93 -10.96 -22.95
N ILE A 85 37.93 -11.51 -22.27
CA ILE A 85 38.57 -10.90 -21.10
C ILE A 85 40.07 -10.79 -21.39
N THR A 86 40.61 -9.58 -21.39
CA THR A 86 42.05 -9.33 -21.53
C THR A 86 42.58 -8.76 -20.22
N VAL A 87 43.67 -9.32 -19.70
CA VAL A 87 44.26 -8.96 -18.42
C VAL A 87 45.74 -8.63 -18.63
N SER A 88 46.17 -7.43 -18.22
CA SER A 88 47.58 -7.02 -18.21
C SER A 88 48.12 -7.03 -16.78
N ILE A 89 49.09 -7.91 -16.51
CA ILE A 89 49.67 -8.12 -15.19
C ILE A 89 51.05 -7.46 -15.12
N ASP A 90 51.34 -6.76 -14.03
CA ASP A 90 52.67 -6.24 -13.74
C ASP A 90 53.64 -7.39 -13.44
N THR A 91 54.49 -7.71 -14.42
CA THR A 91 55.48 -8.79 -14.31
C THR A 91 56.44 -8.60 -13.14
N MET A 92 56.84 -7.37 -12.83
CA MET A 92 57.78 -7.10 -11.73
C MET A 92 57.13 -7.36 -10.38
N LYS A 93 55.87 -6.94 -10.22
CA LYS A 93 55.10 -7.22 -8.99
C LYS A 93 54.73 -8.70 -8.86
N LEU A 94 54.51 -9.39 -9.97
CA LEU A 94 54.25 -10.84 -9.98
C LEU A 94 55.45 -11.62 -9.39
N LEU A 95 56.69 -11.22 -9.71
CA LEU A 95 57.90 -11.79 -9.11
C LEU A 95 57.98 -11.53 -7.59
N GLN A 96 57.38 -10.44 -7.12
CA GLN A 96 57.21 -10.12 -5.70
C GLN A 96 56.00 -10.83 -5.06
N ARG A 97 55.39 -11.80 -5.76
CA ARG A 97 54.17 -12.53 -5.36
C ARG A 97 52.93 -11.64 -5.20
N LYS A 98 52.91 -10.48 -5.85
CA LYS A 98 51.75 -9.57 -5.90
C LYS A 98 51.10 -9.65 -7.27
N ILE A 99 49.80 -9.93 -7.31
CA ILE A 99 49.01 -9.95 -8.55
C ILE A 99 48.45 -8.54 -8.74
N ILE A 100 49.19 -7.72 -9.50
CA ILE A 100 48.79 -6.36 -9.83
C ILE A 100 48.39 -6.33 -11.30
N VAL A 101 47.09 -6.18 -11.55
CA VAL A 101 46.53 -6.00 -12.88
C VAL A 101 46.41 -4.50 -13.14
N ASN A 102 47.14 -4.00 -14.14
CA ASN A 102 47.10 -2.59 -14.50
C ASN A 102 45.83 -2.27 -15.28
N GLU A 103 45.52 -3.10 -16.27
CA GLU A 103 44.36 -2.95 -17.14
C GLU A 103 43.68 -4.31 -17.32
N MET A 104 42.36 -4.32 -17.17
CA MET A 104 41.49 -5.45 -17.50
C MET A 104 40.40 -4.96 -18.45
N VAL A 105 40.22 -5.62 -19.58
CA VAL A 105 39.15 -5.31 -20.54
C VAL A 105 38.20 -6.50 -20.57
N VAL A 106 36.92 -6.25 -20.29
CA VAL A 106 35.84 -7.24 -20.31
C VAL A 106 34.85 -6.83 -21.38
N ASP A 107 34.94 -7.46 -22.55
CA ASP A 107 34.13 -7.10 -23.70
C ASP A 107 33.01 -8.11 -23.95
N GLY A 108 31.85 -7.62 -24.36
CA GLY A 108 30.72 -8.43 -24.81
C GLY A 108 30.00 -9.15 -23.67
N ILE A 109 29.84 -8.54 -22.50
CA ILE A 109 29.07 -9.14 -21.41
C ILE A 109 27.61 -9.23 -21.81
N ARG A 110 27.06 -10.45 -21.91
CA ARG A 110 25.66 -10.73 -22.19
C ARG A 110 25.03 -11.47 -21.01
N PRO A 111 24.11 -10.84 -20.26
CA PRO A 111 23.36 -11.53 -19.24
C PRO A 111 22.29 -12.43 -19.85
N ASP A 112 21.92 -13.49 -19.12
CA ASP A 112 20.73 -14.32 -19.38
C ASP A 112 20.63 -14.96 -20.79
N THR A 113 21.76 -15.45 -21.34
CA THR A 113 21.77 -16.10 -22.66
C THR A 113 21.28 -17.56 -22.62
N ALA A 114 20.68 -18.03 -23.71
CA ALA A 114 20.18 -19.41 -23.81
C ALA A 114 21.31 -20.39 -24.12
N ARG A 115 21.29 -21.59 -23.51
CA ARG A 115 22.30 -22.63 -23.73
C ARG A 115 21.76 -23.76 -24.59
N ARG A 116 22.66 -24.37 -25.38
CA ARG A 116 22.36 -25.59 -26.14
C ARG A 116 22.39 -26.86 -25.27
N LYS A 117 23.16 -26.86 -24.19
CA LYS A 117 23.33 -27.99 -23.26
C LYS A 117 23.19 -27.51 -21.82
N SER A 118 22.56 -28.34 -20.99
CA SER A 118 22.38 -28.06 -19.55
C SER A 118 23.73 -28.02 -18.83
N GLY A 119 23.91 -27.04 -17.95
CA GLY A 119 25.08 -26.91 -17.06
C GLY A 119 24.86 -27.39 -15.64
N ALA A 120 23.82 -28.19 -15.40
CA ALA A 120 23.55 -28.72 -14.08
C ALA A 120 24.70 -29.65 -13.64
N LEU A 121 25.18 -29.47 -12.42
CA LEU A 121 26.15 -30.37 -11.79
C LEU A 121 25.41 -31.35 -10.85
N PRO A 122 25.79 -32.64 -10.80
CA PRO A 122 25.07 -33.67 -10.03
C PRO A 122 24.94 -33.36 -8.54
N GLU A 123 25.99 -32.81 -7.93
CA GLU A 123 26.07 -32.53 -6.49
C GLU A 123 25.18 -31.35 -6.05
N TYR A 124 24.91 -30.40 -6.95
CA TYR A 124 24.10 -29.21 -6.68
C TYR A 124 22.61 -29.37 -7.02
N ALA A 125 22.27 -30.30 -7.91
CA ALA A 125 20.88 -30.68 -8.19
C ALA A 125 20.16 -31.23 -6.94
N ALA A 126 20.90 -31.79 -5.98
CA ALA A 126 20.36 -32.29 -4.72
C ALA A 126 19.96 -31.18 -3.73
N ARG A 127 20.71 -30.05 -3.69
CA ARG A 127 20.44 -28.92 -2.78
C ARG A 127 19.17 -28.14 -3.14
N LYS A 128 18.78 -28.16 -4.41
CA LYS A 128 17.60 -27.43 -4.92
C LYS A 128 16.26 -28.00 -4.42
N LYS A 129 16.25 -29.20 -3.81
CA LYS A 129 15.06 -29.76 -3.15
C LYS A 129 14.70 -29.06 -1.84
N ASP A 130 15.64 -28.35 -1.22
CA ASP A 130 15.44 -27.66 0.07
C ASP A 130 15.24 -26.14 -0.06
N SER A 131 15.24 -25.61 -1.28
CA SER A 131 14.90 -24.20 -1.50
C SER A 131 13.43 -23.97 -1.12
N PRO A 132 13.12 -22.92 -0.32
CA PRO A 132 11.74 -22.57 -0.05
C PRO A 132 10.98 -22.39 -1.37
N PRO A 133 9.72 -22.85 -1.46
CA PRO A 133 8.90 -22.57 -2.63
C PRO A 133 8.91 -21.04 -2.89
N PRO A 134 8.86 -20.60 -4.15
CA PRO A 134 8.60 -19.21 -4.47
C PRO A 134 7.41 -18.77 -3.62
N ARG A 135 7.56 -17.69 -2.85
CA ARG A 135 6.43 -17.11 -2.12
C ARG A 135 5.34 -16.88 -3.15
N GLU A 136 4.24 -17.62 -3.07
CA GLU A 136 3.07 -17.37 -3.91
C GLU A 136 2.68 -15.92 -3.68
N SER A 137 2.74 -15.11 -4.75
CA SER A 137 2.26 -13.74 -4.68
C SER A 137 0.78 -13.83 -4.31
N LYS A 138 0.44 -13.35 -3.10
CA LYS A 138 -0.94 -13.17 -2.72
C LYS A 138 -1.42 -11.95 -3.49
N GLY A 139 -1.75 -12.16 -4.77
CA GLY A 139 -2.18 -11.13 -5.68
C GLY A 139 -3.23 -10.25 -5.01
N PHE A 140 -3.07 -8.93 -5.20
CA PHE A 140 -3.94 -7.94 -4.57
C PHE A 140 -5.42 -8.26 -4.85
N LYS A 141 -6.22 -8.44 -3.79
CA LYS A 141 -7.68 -8.57 -3.90
C LYS A 141 -8.32 -7.28 -3.45
N MET A 142 -9.06 -6.65 -4.36
CA MET A 142 -9.82 -5.44 -4.06
C MET A 142 -10.84 -5.71 -2.94
N PRO A 143 -10.91 -4.87 -1.90
CA PRO A 143 -11.98 -4.92 -0.91
C PRO A 143 -13.33 -4.70 -1.60
N SER A 144 -14.31 -5.56 -1.36
CA SER A 144 -15.65 -5.40 -1.91
C SER A 144 -16.35 -4.20 -1.26
N LEU A 145 -16.65 -3.16 -2.04
CA LEU A 145 -17.37 -1.97 -1.60
C LEU A 145 -18.86 -2.10 -1.96
N GLN A 146 -19.56 -3.02 -1.29
CA GLN A 146 -20.99 -3.24 -1.53
C GLN A 146 -21.85 -2.43 -0.56
N ILE A 147 -22.79 -1.66 -1.09
CA ILE A 147 -23.83 -0.98 -0.33
C ILE A 147 -25.04 -1.91 -0.26
N PRO A 148 -25.56 -2.24 0.93
CA PRO A 148 -26.76 -3.07 1.07
C PRO A 148 -27.99 -2.41 0.42
N ASP A 149 -28.91 -3.20 -0.11
CA ASP A 149 -30.12 -2.66 -0.73
C ASP A 149 -31.07 -2.03 0.30
N ALA A 150 -31.61 -0.85 -0.02
CA ALA A 150 -32.48 -0.10 0.88
C ALA A 150 -33.77 -0.87 1.22
N LYS A 151 -34.32 -1.68 0.32
CA LYS A 151 -35.52 -2.47 0.59
C LYS A 151 -35.24 -3.59 1.59
N GLU A 152 -34.08 -4.23 1.49
CA GLU A 152 -33.67 -5.27 2.45
C GLU A 152 -33.46 -4.69 3.86
N ILE A 153 -32.85 -3.50 3.97
CA ILE A 153 -32.70 -2.81 5.25
C ILE A 153 -34.08 -2.50 5.84
N LEU A 154 -34.96 -1.90 5.04
CA LEU A 154 -36.32 -1.55 5.49
C LEU A 154 -37.17 -2.77 5.83
N ALA A 155 -36.89 -3.96 5.27
CA ALA A 155 -37.57 -5.19 5.64
C ALA A 155 -37.12 -5.74 7.01
N LYS A 156 -35.87 -5.49 7.40
CA LYS A 156 -35.28 -5.99 8.66
C LYS A 156 -35.41 -5.00 9.81
N GLU A 157 -35.39 -3.70 9.52
CA GLU A 157 -35.40 -2.64 10.53
C GLU A 157 -36.82 -2.19 10.88
N LYS A 158 -37.03 -1.90 12.16
CA LYS A 158 -38.25 -1.23 12.65
C LYS A 158 -38.08 0.29 12.52
N LEU A 159 -39.16 0.98 12.13
CA LEU A 159 -39.18 2.44 11.95
C LEU A 159 -39.86 3.09 13.16
N LEU A 160 -39.16 4.02 13.80
CA LEU A 160 -39.67 4.79 14.93
C LEU A 160 -40.98 5.51 14.58
N THR A 161 -41.08 6.02 13.35
CA THR A 161 -42.28 6.69 12.85
C THR A 161 -43.52 5.80 12.90
N ILE A 162 -43.39 4.51 12.59
CA ILE A 162 -44.52 3.58 12.60
C ILE A 162 -44.98 3.34 14.03
N ASP A 163 -44.03 3.12 14.95
CA ASP A 163 -44.34 2.88 16.36
C ASP A 163 -45.05 4.10 16.97
N LEU A 164 -44.53 5.31 16.76
CA LEU A 164 -45.14 6.54 17.25
C LEU A 164 -46.51 6.83 16.63
N ALA A 165 -46.70 6.54 15.34
CA ALA A 165 -47.97 6.77 14.65
C ALA A 165 -49.06 5.81 15.14
N ASN A 166 -48.72 4.54 15.37
CA ASN A 166 -49.65 3.54 15.91
C ASN A 166 -50.03 3.88 17.36
N GLU A 167 -49.06 4.19 18.21
CA GLU A 167 -49.30 4.60 19.61
C GLU A 167 -50.19 5.84 19.67
N TYR A 168 -49.90 6.87 18.86
CA TYR A 168 -50.74 8.06 18.75
C TYR A 168 -52.18 7.73 18.33
N GLN A 169 -52.35 6.82 17.36
CA GLN A 169 -53.66 6.47 16.85
C GLN A 169 -54.51 5.71 17.88
N ASP A 170 -53.89 4.81 18.65
CA ASP A 170 -54.58 4.06 19.69
C ASP A 170 -54.95 4.96 20.86
N GLU A 171 -54.02 5.82 21.31
CA GLU A 171 -54.27 6.78 22.38
C GLU A 171 -55.36 7.79 22.00
N ILE A 172 -55.28 8.41 20.82
CA ILE A 172 -56.24 9.45 20.43
C ILE A 172 -57.66 8.90 20.26
N LYS A 173 -57.81 7.64 19.83
CA LYS A 173 -59.09 6.94 19.80
C LYS A 173 -59.62 6.69 21.20
N ALA A 174 -58.77 6.21 22.11
CA ALA A 174 -59.14 5.94 23.49
C ALA A 174 -59.57 7.23 24.22
N ASP A 175 -58.80 8.30 24.09
CA ASP A 175 -59.10 9.59 24.71
C ASP A 175 -60.31 10.28 24.06
N SER A 176 -60.46 10.20 22.73
CA SER A 176 -61.68 10.68 22.06
C SER A 176 -62.93 9.96 22.57
N ALA A 177 -62.88 8.64 22.74
CA ALA A 177 -63.99 7.87 23.31
C ALA A 177 -64.29 8.26 24.77
N ARG A 178 -63.25 8.40 25.59
CA ARG A 178 -63.36 8.85 26.99
C ARG A 178 -63.97 10.24 27.10
N TRP A 179 -63.53 11.18 26.27
CA TRP A 179 -64.06 12.54 26.27
C TRP A 179 -65.48 12.63 25.74
N LYS A 180 -65.87 11.78 24.78
CA LYS A 180 -67.27 11.64 24.37
C LYS A 180 -68.16 11.18 25.52
N GLN A 181 -67.69 10.27 26.38
CA GLN A 181 -68.41 9.86 27.59
C GLN A 181 -68.49 11.00 28.63
N GLN A 182 -67.37 11.65 28.93
CA GLN A 182 -67.37 12.80 29.85
C GLN A 182 -68.27 13.94 29.38
N LEU A 183 -68.31 14.21 28.08
CA LEU A 183 -69.19 15.21 27.48
C LEU A 183 -70.68 14.90 27.66
N ALA A 184 -71.05 13.62 27.78
CA ALA A 184 -72.42 13.20 28.08
C ALA A 184 -72.80 13.42 29.56
N GLU A 185 -71.83 13.41 30.47
CA GLU A 185 -72.03 13.68 31.91
C GLU A 185 -72.06 15.17 32.24
N LEU A 186 -71.47 16.00 31.38
CA LEU A 186 -71.50 17.46 31.50
C LEU A 186 -72.91 18.03 31.19
N PRO A 187 -73.28 19.18 31.79
CA PRO A 187 -74.54 19.86 31.49
C PRO A 187 -74.70 20.05 29.97
N ASP A 188 -75.79 19.48 29.43
CA ASP A 188 -76.11 19.50 28.01
C ASP A 188 -77.04 20.67 27.66
N LYS A 189 -77.28 20.88 26.37
CA LYS A 189 -78.13 21.97 25.88
C LYS A 189 -79.55 21.93 26.49
N LYS A 190 -80.06 20.74 26.83
CA LYS A 190 -81.37 20.58 27.48
C LYS A 190 -81.36 21.06 28.93
N LYS A 191 -80.34 20.69 29.72
CA LYS A 191 -80.16 21.16 31.09
C LYS A 191 -79.98 22.68 31.14
N LEU A 192 -79.23 23.24 30.18
CA LEU A 192 -79.06 24.69 30.05
C LEU A 192 -80.37 25.40 29.68
N ALA A 193 -81.19 24.81 28.80
CA ALA A 193 -82.51 25.34 28.47
C ALA A 193 -83.47 25.31 29.68
N LEU A 194 -83.43 24.25 30.50
CA LEU A 194 -84.19 24.15 31.75
C LEU A 194 -83.80 25.24 32.75
N TYR A 195 -82.51 25.57 32.88
CA TYR A 195 -82.10 26.71 33.70
C TYR A 195 -82.68 28.03 33.21
N ARG A 196 -82.70 28.26 31.88
CA ARG A 196 -83.33 29.44 31.28
C ARG A 196 -84.81 29.54 31.60
N GLU A 197 -85.54 28.43 31.51
CA GLU A 197 -86.97 28.39 31.87
C GLU A 197 -87.21 28.63 33.36
N ARG A 198 -86.41 28.01 34.24
CA ARG A 198 -86.50 28.23 35.70
C ARG A 198 -86.21 29.69 36.06
N LEU A 199 -85.19 30.31 35.44
CA LEU A 199 -84.88 31.72 35.60
C LEU A 199 -86.04 32.62 35.13
N ASN A 200 -86.65 32.32 33.98
CA ASN A 200 -87.81 33.08 33.47
C ASN A 200 -89.05 32.96 34.35
N LYS A 201 -89.29 31.78 34.95
CA LYS A 201 -90.40 31.57 35.91
C LYS A 201 -90.22 32.39 37.19
N VAL A 202 -89.01 32.37 37.76
CA VAL A 202 -88.67 33.18 38.96
C VAL A 202 -88.76 34.68 38.66
N LYS A 203 -88.41 35.12 37.45
CA LYS A 203 -88.56 36.53 37.00
C LYS A 203 -90.02 36.97 36.81
N SER A 204 -90.95 36.02 36.57
CA SER A 204 -92.36 36.31 36.25
C SER A 204 -93.31 36.19 37.46
N SER A 205 -92.84 35.69 38.61
CA SER A 205 -93.65 35.58 39.83
C SER A 205 -93.72 36.91 40.59
N SER A 206 -94.78 37.68 40.37
CA SER A 206 -95.02 38.98 41.03
C SER A 206 -95.91 38.83 42.27
N GLY A 207 -95.37 39.09 43.47
CA GLY A 207 -96.09 39.14 44.77
C GLY A 207 -95.18 38.91 45.99
N PHE A 208 -95.52 39.44 47.18
CA PHE A 208 -94.68 39.40 48.39
C PHE A 208 -94.28 37.96 48.83
N ALA A 209 -95.17 36.98 48.65
CA ALA A 209 -94.85 35.56 48.89
C ALA A 209 -93.95 34.95 47.80
N GLY A 210 -94.04 35.43 46.55
CA GLY A 210 -93.17 35.04 45.44
C GLY A 210 -91.76 35.63 45.55
N ILE A 211 -91.60 36.78 46.22
CA ILE A 211 -90.29 37.41 46.46
C ILE A 211 -89.48 36.63 47.51
N LEU A 212 -90.12 36.13 48.57
CA LEU A 212 -89.43 35.35 49.62
C LEU A 212 -89.08 33.91 49.17
N GLY A 213 -89.97 33.21 48.47
CA GLY A 213 -89.67 31.90 47.87
C GLY A 213 -88.69 31.98 46.68
N GLY A 214 -88.81 33.04 45.87
CA GLY A 214 -87.94 33.30 44.73
C GLY A 214 -86.50 33.62 45.11
N MET A 215 -86.22 34.21 46.28
CA MET A 215 -84.84 34.46 46.74
C MET A 215 -84.07 33.17 47.04
N GLY A 216 -84.71 32.18 47.68
CA GLY A 216 -84.09 30.88 47.97
C GLY A 216 -83.86 30.06 46.70
N GLU A 217 -84.85 30.02 45.80
CA GLU A 217 -84.76 29.28 44.54
C GLU A 217 -83.80 29.94 43.53
N LEU A 218 -83.74 31.28 43.46
CA LEU A 218 -82.75 32.00 42.65
C LEU A 218 -81.32 31.77 43.14
N SER A 219 -81.11 31.75 44.46
CA SER A 219 -79.80 31.44 45.05
C SER A 219 -79.36 30.00 44.73
N ALA A 220 -80.29 29.04 44.83
CA ALA A 220 -80.04 27.64 44.46
C ALA A 220 -79.71 27.49 42.97
N ILE A 221 -80.52 28.09 42.08
CA ILE A 221 -80.28 28.07 40.63
C ILE A 221 -78.93 28.72 40.28
N ARG A 222 -78.60 29.86 40.90
CA ARG A 222 -77.30 30.52 40.68
C ARG A 222 -76.14 29.64 41.13
N LYS A 223 -76.27 28.94 42.26
CA LYS A 223 -75.25 28.01 42.76
C LYS A 223 -75.10 26.78 41.85
N GLU A 224 -76.20 26.25 41.32
CA GLU A 224 -76.22 25.17 40.32
C GLU A 224 -75.55 25.60 39.00
N ILE A 225 -75.90 26.78 38.47
CA ILE A 225 -75.30 27.35 37.26
C ILE A 225 -73.81 27.61 37.46
N GLN A 226 -73.40 28.16 38.62
CA GLN A 226 -71.99 28.41 38.92
C GLN A 226 -71.20 27.11 38.98
N ALA A 227 -71.71 26.08 39.67
CA ALA A 227 -71.07 24.78 39.75
C ALA A 227 -70.95 24.10 38.38
N ASP A 228 -71.99 24.17 37.55
CA ASP A 228 -71.98 23.65 36.19
C ASP A 228 -71.06 24.45 35.24
N LEU A 229 -70.95 25.78 35.43
CA LEU A 229 -70.01 26.62 34.71
C LEU A 229 -68.56 26.32 35.10
N ASP A 230 -68.27 26.13 36.38
CA ASP A 230 -66.93 25.77 36.87
C ASP A 230 -66.52 24.39 36.35
N ARG A 231 -67.46 23.43 36.28
CA ARG A 231 -67.27 22.11 35.64
C ARG A 231 -66.97 22.23 34.15
N LEU A 232 -67.75 23.03 33.41
CA LEU A 232 -67.53 23.25 31.98
C LEU A 232 -66.20 23.96 31.70
N LYS A 233 -65.80 24.96 32.52
CA LYS A 233 -64.51 25.65 32.40
C LYS A 233 -63.33 24.71 32.68
N SER A 234 -63.45 23.88 33.71
CA SER A 234 -62.41 22.88 34.04
C SER A 234 -62.27 21.87 32.90
N ALA A 235 -63.39 21.33 32.41
CA ALA A 235 -63.41 20.42 31.27
C ALA A 235 -62.81 21.05 29.99
N GLN A 236 -63.12 22.33 29.70
CA GLN A 236 -62.53 23.03 28.56
C GLN A 236 -61.00 23.17 28.71
N LYS A 237 -60.52 23.54 29.90
CA LYS A 237 -59.08 23.68 30.17
C LYS A 237 -58.33 22.35 30.03
N ASP A 238 -58.88 21.30 30.62
CA ASP A 238 -58.31 19.95 30.56
C ASP A 238 -58.29 19.43 29.11
N PHE A 239 -59.38 19.64 28.37
CA PHE A 239 -59.46 19.28 26.95
C PHE A 239 -58.49 20.08 26.09
N ALA A 240 -58.34 21.38 26.33
CA ALA A 240 -57.40 22.23 25.61
C ALA A 240 -55.95 21.76 25.82
N THR A 241 -55.60 21.38 27.05
CA THR A 241 -54.28 20.83 27.39
C THR A 241 -54.02 19.51 26.66
N LEU A 242 -55.03 18.63 26.62
CA LEU A 242 -54.95 17.37 25.88
C LEU A 242 -54.76 17.60 24.37
N SER A 243 -55.57 18.49 23.79
CA SER A 243 -55.51 18.85 22.37
C SER A 243 -54.14 19.40 21.98
N ASP A 244 -53.54 20.26 22.82
CA ASP A 244 -52.21 20.82 22.60
C ASP A 244 -51.10 19.76 22.69
N SER A 245 -51.22 18.81 23.63
CA SER A 245 -50.34 17.63 23.70
C SER A 245 -50.40 16.81 22.41
N TYR A 246 -51.59 16.53 21.87
CA TYR A 246 -51.71 15.80 20.61
C TYR A 246 -51.17 16.59 19.41
N ARG A 247 -51.34 17.92 19.35
CA ARG A 247 -50.71 18.74 18.29
C ARG A 247 -49.19 18.64 18.35
N THR A 248 -48.61 18.70 19.55
CA THR A 248 -47.16 18.58 19.75
C THR A 248 -46.66 17.19 19.38
N ARG A 249 -47.38 16.13 19.76
CA ARG A 249 -47.04 14.74 19.37
C ARG A 249 -47.14 14.53 17.86
N LEU A 250 -48.17 15.09 17.21
CA LEU A 250 -48.34 15.01 15.76
C LEU A 250 -47.18 15.70 15.03
N ALA A 251 -46.73 16.87 15.49
CA ALA A 251 -45.55 17.53 14.94
C ALA A 251 -44.29 16.66 15.06
N LYS A 252 -44.07 16.01 16.22
CA LYS A 252 -42.96 15.05 16.41
C LYS A 252 -43.05 13.86 15.45
N ILE A 253 -44.25 13.32 15.23
CA ILE A 253 -44.47 12.21 14.28
C ILE A 253 -44.18 12.65 12.85
N GLN A 254 -44.50 13.90 12.48
CA GLN A 254 -44.18 14.45 11.15
C GLN A 254 -42.67 14.63 10.92
N GLU A 255 -41.89 14.84 11.98
CA GLU A 255 -40.43 14.93 11.93
C GLU A 255 -39.72 13.56 12.04
N ALA A 256 -40.38 12.56 12.64
CA ALA A 256 -39.83 11.22 12.86
C ALA A 256 -39.27 10.52 11.60
N PRO A 257 -39.84 10.66 10.39
CA PRO A 257 -39.26 10.08 9.18
C PRO A 257 -37.82 10.52 8.93
N GLN A 258 -37.49 11.79 9.22
CA GLN A 258 -36.12 12.29 9.06
C GLN A 258 -35.16 11.65 10.07
N GLN A 259 -35.64 11.33 11.27
CA GLN A 259 -34.85 10.64 12.30
C GLN A 259 -34.60 9.18 11.90
N ASP A 260 -35.61 8.49 11.35
CA ASP A 260 -35.45 7.14 10.80
C ASP A 260 -34.45 7.12 9.64
N ILE A 261 -34.54 8.07 8.71
CA ILE A 261 -33.60 8.21 7.58
C ILE A 261 -32.17 8.43 8.09
N LYS A 262 -31.98 9.37 9.03
CA LYS A 262 -30.66 9.69 9.59
C LYS A 262 -30.05 8.50 10.34
N ARG A 263 -30.83 7.83 11.18
CA ARG A 263 -30.36 6.64 11.93
C ARG A 263 -29.92 5.52 10.98
N LEU A 264 -30.72 5.26 9.95
CA LEU A 264 -30.43 4.20 8.98
C LEU A 264 -29.27 4.59 8.05
N SER A 265 -29.14 5.87 7.64
CA SER A 265 -28.00 6.31 6.84
C SER A 265 -26.69 6.18 7.62
N GLU A 266 -26.66 6.62 8.88
CA GLU A 266 -25.47 6.51 9.74
C GLU A 266 -25.07 5.05 9.99
N LYS A 267 -26.03 4.18 10.33
CA LYS A 267 -25.79 2.76 10.65
C LYS A 267 -25.25 1.95 9.47
N TYR A 268 -25.63 2.30 8.24
CA TYR A 268 -25.30 1.54 7.03
C TYR A 268 -24.37 2.28 6.06
N SER A 269 -23.82 3.44 6.45
CA SER A 269 -22.86 4.19 5.63
C SER A 269 -21.49 3.49 5.50
N LEU A 270 -20.81 3.67 4.37
CA LEU A 270 -19.42 3.23 4.19
C LEU A 270 -18.44 4.27 4.73
N SER A 271 -17.41 3.82 5.45
CA SER A 271 -16.28 4.67 5.85
C SER A 271 -15.09 4.48 4.89
N ALA A 272 -14.59 5.58 4.33
CA ALA A 272 -13.46 5.59 3.38
C ALA A 272 -12.09 5.29 4.03
N LYS A 273 -12.01 5.20 5.36
CA LYS A 273 -10.75 5.02 6.11
C LYS A 273 -10.02 3.71 5.79
N GLY A 274 -10.72 2.68 5.29
CA GLY A 274 -10.11 1.39 4.95
C GLY A 274 -9.29 1.38 3.66
N LEU A 275 -9.23 2.49 2.92
CA LEU A 275 -8.60 2.57 1.60
C LEU A 275 -7.38 3.49 1.55
N ALA A 276 -6.97 4.07 2.68
CA ALA A 276 -5.73 4.82 2.77
C ALA A 276 -4.53 3.85 2.69
N ASN A 277 -3.53 4.18 1.86
CA ASN A 277 -2.30 3.40 1.60
C ASN A 277 -2.43 2.22 0.61
N LEU A 278 -2.90 2.49 -0.61
CA LEU A 278 -2.94 1.47 -1.68
C LEU A 278 -1.58 1.27 -2.34
N SER A 279 -0.73 2.31 -2.45
CA SER A 279 0.57 2.17 -3.13
C SER A 279 1.46 1.07 -2.53
N PRO A 280 1.66 0.96 -1.19
CA PRO A 280 2.43 -0.15 -0.60
C PRO A 280 1.85 -1.52 -0.93
N LEU A 281 0.54 -1.62 -1.10
CA LEU A 281 -0.13 -2.87 -1.41
C LEU A 281 0.00 -3.25 -2.90
N LEU A 282 0.05 -2.25 -3.79
CA LEU A 282 0.19 -2.46 -5.23
C LEU A 282 1.62 -2.72 -5.67
N PHE A 283 2.59 -2.00 -5.10
CA PHE A 283 3.98 -2.04 -5.58
C PHE A 283 4.96 -2.61 -4.56
N GLY A 284 4.53 -2.88 -3.31
CA GLY A 284 5.41 -3.30 -2.24
C GLY A 284 6.09 -4.63 -2.48
N GLU A 285 5.38 -5.62 -3.02
CA GLU A 285 5.95 -6.95 -3.31
C GLU A 285 7.00 -6.89 -4.42
N GLN A 286 6.67 -6.26 -5.55
CA GLN A 286 7.59 -6.11 -6.68
C GLN A 286 8.84 -5.30 -6.30
N THR A 287 8.65 -4.18 -5.61
CA THR A 287 9.76 -3.33 -5.15
C THR A 287 10.62 -4.07 -4.12
N GLY A 288 9.99 -4.81 -3.20
CA GLY A 288 10.67 -5.64 -2.22
C GLY A 288 11.56 -6.70 -2.86
N GLY A 289 11.05 -7.43 -3.87
CA GLY A 289 11.82 -8.45 -4.58
C GLY A 289 13.05 -7.89 -5.31
N MET A 290 12.93 -6.71 -5.94
CA MET A 290 14.09 -6.05 -6.58
C MET A 290 15.16 -5.64 -5.55
N ILE A 291 14.74 -5.18 -4.37
CA ILE A 291 15.65 -4.80 -3.29
C ILE A 291 16.35 -6.04 -2.72
N GLU A 292 15.62 -7.11 -2.44
CA GLU A 292 16.20 -8.38 -1.96
C GLU A 292 17.25 -8.92 -2.95
N GLN A 293 16.97 -8.84 -4.25
CA GLN A 293 17.92 -9.23 -5.28
C GLN A 293 19.17 -8.34 -5.29
N ALA A 294 19.02 -7.02 -5.18
CA ALA A 294 20.14 -6.08 -5.13
C ALA A 294 21.03 -6.32 -3.89
N LEU A 295 20.43 -6.53 -2.72
CA LEU A 295 21.15 -6.88 -1.49
C LEU A 295 21.88 -8.21 -1.62
N SER A 296 21.27 -9.21 -2.25
CA SER A 296 21.94 -10.50 -2.54
C SER A 296 23.20 -10.33 -3.38
N TRP A 297 23.16 -9.47 -4.41
CA TRP A 297 24.34 -9.14 -5.21
C TRP A 297 25.41 -8.40 -4.42
N TYR A 298 25.02 -7.46 -3.55
CA TYR A 298 25.95 -6.78 -2.66
C TYR A 298 26.68 -7.76 -1.72
N THR A 299 25.94 -8.66 -1.05
CA THR A 299 26.51 -9.68 -0.17
C THR A 299 27.47 -10.60 -0.91
N LYS A 300 27.19 -10.95 -2.16
CA LYS A 300 28.10 -11.75 -3.01
C LYS A 300 29.38 -10.99 -3.39
N ALA A 301 29.32 -9.66 -3.51
CA ALA A 301 30.46 -8.82 -3.83
C ALA A 301 31.34 -8.50 -2.60
N GLN A 302 30.78 -8.59 -1.38
CA GLN A 302 31.44 -8.25 -0.13
C GLN A 302 32.86 -8.86 0.07
N PRO A 303 33.14 -10.13 -0.31
CA PRO A 303 34.48 -10.70 -0.19
C PRO A 303 35.56 -10.00 -1.05
N LEU A 304 35.16 -9.22 -2.05
CA LEU A 304 36.07 -8.40 -2.87
C LEU A 304 36.40 -7.05 -2.22
N LEU A 305 35.60 -6.62 -1.24
CA LEU A 305 35.74 -5.35 -0.53
C LEU A 305 36.53 -5.53 0.76
N GLU A 306 36.33 -6.66 1.43
CA GLU A 306 37.00 -7.00 2.67
C GLU A 306 37.35 -8.48 2.74
N ARG A 307 38.58 -8.81 3.18
CA ARG A 307 38.90 -10.19 3.54
C ARG A 307 38.08 -10.60 4.76
N ALA A 308 37.51 -11.81 4.73
CA ALA A 308 36.89 -12.40 5.92
C ALA A 308 37.94 -12.50 7.05
N LYS A 309 37.85 -11.64 8.05
CA LYS A 309 38.77 -11.64 9.19
C LYS A 309 38.34 -12.75 10.15
N GLU A 310 39.00 -13.91 10.10
CA GLU A 310 38.97 -14.86 11.21
C GLU A 310 39.56 -14.17 12.45
N LYS A 311 38.72 -13.79 13.41
CA LYS A 311 39.19 -13.51 14.77
C LYS A 311 39.58 -14.83 15.43
N LYS A 312 40.84 -15.22 15.30
CA LYS A 312 41.47 -16.18 16.21
C LYS A 312 42.18 -15.42 17.32
N ASN A 313 41.64 -15.48 18.54
CA ASN A 313 42.26 -15.06 19.80
C ASN A 313 42.81 -13.62 19.88
N GLY A 314 42.17 -12.62 19.26
CA GLY A 314 42.30 -11.20 19.65
C GLY A 314 43.71 -10.59 19.67
N SER A 315 44.73 -11.24 19.12
CA SER A 315 46.12 -10.77 19.09
C SER A 315 46.88 -11.46 17.96
N GLU A 316 47.48 -10.68 17.07
CA GLU A 316 48.52 -11.15 16.16
C GLU A 316 49.80 -11.41 16.94
N THR A 317 49.98 -12.61 17.47
CA THR A 317 51.32 -13.11 17.83
C THR A 317 51.40 -14.63 17.71
N ILE A 318 52.26 -15.09 16.81
CA ILE A 318 52.73 -16.48 16.76
C ILE A 318 53.91 -16.57 17.74
N LYS A 319 53.81 -17.37 18.80
CA LYS A 319 55.03 -17.95 19.41
C LYS A 319 55.49 -19.09 18.48
N PRO A 320 56.62 -18.97 17.77
CA PRO A 320 57.05 -20.07 16.91
C PRO A 320 57.52 -21.24 17.77
N ALA A 321 56.99 -22.42 17.49
CA ALA A 321 57.70 -23.65 17.79
C ALA A 321 59.03 -23.64 17.02
N ARG A 322 60.14 -23.95 17.72
CA ARG A 322 61.50 -23.96 17.16
C ARG A 322 61.52 -24.65 15.79
N GLY A 323 61.97 -23.94 14.76
CA GLY A 323 62.21 -24.50 13.42
C GLY A 323 61.31 -23.99 12.29
N LYS A 324 60.25 -23.21 12.56
CA LYS A 324 59.52 -22.46 11.51
C LYS A 324 59.90 -20.98 11.59
N GLY A 325 60.51 -20.46 10.51
CA GLY A 325 60.90 -19.06 10.41
C GLY A 325 59.72 -18.10 10.58
N VAL A 326 60.02 -16.84 10.92
CA VAL A 326 59.04 -15.76 11.06
C VAL A 326 58.99 -14.97 9.76
N VAL A 327 57.79 -14.72 9.23
CA VAL A 327 57.63 -13.77 8.12
C VAL A 327 57.68 -12.36 8.71
N VAL A 328 58.81 -11.68 8.55
CA VAL A 328 58.96 -10.28 8.94
C VAL A 328 58.51 -9.43 7.76
N ARG A 329 57.44 -8.65 7.93
CA ARG A 329 57.06 -7.60 6.97
C ARG A 329 57.93 -6.38 7.23
N PHE A 330 58.75 -6.01 6.25
CA PHE A 330 59.50 -4.75 6.27
C PHE A 330 58.55 -3.60 5.93
N THR A 331 58.81 -2.41 6.49
CA THR A 331 58.09 -1.20 6.12
C THR A 331 58.40 -0.88 4.65
N GLU A 332 57.38 -0.95 3.80
CA GLU A 332 57.47 -0.56 2.38
C GLU A 332 57.13 0.94 2.26
N ASP A 333 57.86 1.69 1.45
CA ASP A 333 57.58 3.13 1.22
C ASP A 333 56.24 3.34 0.47
N GLU A 334 55.85 2.38 -0.38
CA GLU A 334 54.57 2.34 -1.09
C GLU A 334 53.96 0.93 -0.94
N PRO A 335 53.26 0.66 0.19
CA PRO A 335 52.69 -0.65 0.42
C PRO A 335 51.58 -0.93 -0.61
N LEU A 336 51.76 -1.99 -1.40
CA LEU A 336 50.75 -2.45 -2.35
C LEU A 336 50.05 -3.70 -1.81
N PRO A 337 48.74 -3.85 -2.05
CA PRO A 337 48.04 -5.08 -1.70
C PRO A 337 48.57 -6.27 -2.51
N ASP A 338 48.34 -7.48 -2.01
CA ASP A 338 48.79 -8.70 -2.69
C ASP A 338 47.96 -8.99 -3.96
N PHE A 339 46.76 -8.42 -4.04
CA PHE A 339 45.87 -8.47 -5.19
C PHE A 339 45.29 -7.08 -5.46
N LEU A 340 45.40 -6.60 -6.70
CA LEU A 340 44.83 -5.34 -7.14
C LEU A 340 44.50 -5.39 -8.62
N ILE A 341 43.28 -4.99 -8.99
CA ILE A 341 42.97 -4.59 -10.35
C ILE A 341 42.77 -3.07 -10.36
N ARG A 342 43.69 -2.35 -11.00
CA ARG A 342 43.69 -0.89 -11.00
C ARG A 342 42.56 -0.33 -11.85
N ASN A 343 42.42 -0.83 -13.08
CA ASN A 343 41.39 -0.40 -14.02
C ASN A 343 40.75 -1.63 -14.68
N ILE A 344 39.42 -1.66 -14.68
CA ILE A 344 38.59 -2.55 -15.49
C ILE A 344 37.79 -1.67 -16.42
N SER A 345 37.84 -1.94 -17.73
CA SER A 345 36.90 -1.39 -18.71
C SER A 345 35.95 -2.50 -19.12
N ALA A 346 34.64 -2.27 -19.07
CA ALA A 346 33.65 -3.29 -19.35
C ALA A 346 32.59 -2.80 -20.34
N SER A 347 32.17 -3.68 -21.24
CA SER A 347 31.04 -3.46 -22.15
C SER A 347 29.95 -4.50 -21.88
N VAL A 348 28.72 -4.03 -21.70
CA VAL A 348 27.56 -4.89 -21.45
C VAL A 348 26.58 -4.72 -22.59
N GLN A 349 26.19 -5.83 -23.20
CA GLN A 349 25.24 -5.93 -24.29
C GLN A 349 23.93 -6.52 -23.77
N ILE A 350 22.86 -5.72 -23.85
CA ILE A 350 21.50 -6.16 -23.56
C ILE A 350 20.64 -5.98 -24.82
N ALA A 351 19.42 -6.52 -24.82
CA ALA A 351 18.50 -6.38 -25.95
C ALA A 351 18.22 -4.91 -26.32
N ALA A 352 18.28 -4.00 -25.34
CA ALA A 352 18.10 -2.57 -25.55
C ALA A 352 19.33 -1.87 -26.16
N GLY A 353 20.49 -2.53 -26.29
CA GLY A 353 21.74 -1.94 -26.77
C GLY A 353 22.91 -2.19 -25.82
N SER A 354 24.00 -1.45 -26.02
CA SER A 354 25.21 -1.59 -25.21
C SER A 354 25.46 -0.40 -24.30
N PHE A 355 25.91 -0.66 -23.08
CA PHE A 355 26.44 0.36 -22.18
C PHE A 355 27.84 -0.04 -21.74
N THR A 356 28.70 0.95 -21.53
CA THR A 356 30.10 0.76 -21.19
C THR A 356 30.42 1.46 -19.88
N GLY A 357 31.48 1.01 -19.24
CA GLY A 357 31.91 1.61 -17.99
C GLY A 357 33.29 1.20 -17.56
N SER A 358 33.67 1.72 -16.40
CA SER A 358 34.92 1.37 -15.76
C SER A 358 34.72 1.07 -14.27
N ILE A 359 35.58 0.19 -13.75
CA ILE A 359 35.72 -0.10 -12.33
C ILE A 359 37.19 0.16 -11.98
N LYS A 360 37.46 0.79 -10.85
CA LYS A 360 38.82 1.09 -10.40
C LYS A 360 39.07 0.52 -9.01
N ASN A 361 40.32 0.14 -8.76
CA ASN A 361 40.83 -0.26 -7.45
C ASN A 361 40.10 -1.47 -6.84
N VAL A 362 39.90 -2.54 -7.61
CA VAL A 362 39.31 -3.77 -7.07
C VAL A 362 40.36 -4.49 -6.22
N THR A 363 40.20 -4.44 -4.90
CA THR A 363 41.04 -5.12 -3.93
C THR A 363 40.30 -5.30 -2.60
N PRO A 364 40.48 -6.42 -1.88
CA PRO A 364 39.94 -6.61 -0.53
C PRO A 364 40.78 -5.91 0.55
N ASP A 365 41.88 -5.24 0.17
CA ASP A 365 42.87 -4.60 1.05
C ASP A 365 42.91 -3.08 0.79
N GLN A 366 41.75 -2.42 0.79
CA GLN A 366 41.64 -0.98 0.55
C GLN A 366 42.37 -0.14 1.63
N ASP A 367 42.51 -0.68 2.83
CA ASP A 367 43.28 -0.10 3.95
C ASP A 367 44.78 -0.01 3.63
N ILE A 368 45.31 -0.96 2.84
CA ILE A 368 46.68 -0.95 2.33
C ILE A 368 46.82 0.00 1.15
N LEU A 369 45.88 -0.06 0.20
CA LEU A 369 45.91 0.77 -1.02
C LEU A 369 45.69 2.26 -0.73
N GLY A 370 44.87 2.58 0.27
CA GLY A 370 44.47 3.96 0.61
C GLY A 370 43.48 4.59 -0.38
N ALA A 371 42.85 3.79 -1.24
CA ALA A 371 41.89 4.26 -2.25
C ALA A 371 40.66 3.33 -2.31
N PRO A 372 39.45 3.88 -2.49
CA PRO A 372 38.24 3.08 -2.53
C PRO A 372 38.03 2.46 -3.91
N LEU A 373 37.18 1.43 -3.96
CA LEU A 373 36.68 0.89 -5.22
C LEU A 373 35.64 1.87 -5.79
N THR A 374 35.83 2.30 -7.03
CA THR A 374 34.85 3.16 -7.73
C THR A 374 34.39 2.51 -9.02
N PHE A 375 33.15 2.73 -9.40
CA PHE A 375 32.62 2.24 -10.67
C PHE A 375 31.71 3.27 -11.32
N SER A 376 31.67 3.28 -12.66
CA SER A 376 30.80 4.15 -13.45
C SER A 376 30.51 3.51 -14.79
N PHE A 377 29.22 3.31 -15.07
CA PHE A 377 28.69 2.78 -16.31
C PHE A 377 27.66 3.75 -16.89
N ALA A 378 27.65 3.90 -18.20
CA ALA A 378 26.69 4.74 -18.91
C ALA A 378 26.34 4.16 -20.29
N GLY A 379 25.12 4.41 -20.72
CA GLY A 379 24.65 4.12 -22.07
C GLY A 379 23.65 5.18 -22.51
N ASP A 380 23.83 5.69 -23.71
CA ASP A 380 22.98 6.72 -24.31
C ASP A 380 22.31 6.19 -25.58
N SER A 381 21.11 6.68 -25.87
CA SER A 381 20.34 6.34 -27.08
C SER A 381 20.12 4.84 -27.27
N LEU A 382 19.83 4.13 -26.18
CA LEU A 382 19.47 2.72 -26.19
C LEU A 382 18.05 2.55 -26.76
N GLN A 383 17.75 1.40 -27.34
CA GLN A 383 16.42 1.04 -27.81
C GLN A 383 15.44 1.06 -26.63
N GLY A 384 14.53 2.03 -26.65
CA GLY A 384 13.52 2.22 -25.61
C GLY A 384 14.04 2.90 -24.34
N ILE A 385 15.33 3.29 -24.22
CA ILE A 385 15.86 4.04 -23.06
C ILE A 385 16.73 5.17 -23.58
N ARG A 386 16.40 6.43 -23.24
CA ARG A 386 17.22 7.56 -23.70
C ARG A 386 18.61 7.57 -23.09
N ALA A 387 18.71 7.36 -21.78
CA ALA A 387 19.99 7.30 -21.09
C ALA A 387 19.90 6.44 -19.82
N VAL A 388 20.96 5.69 -19.54
CA VAL A 388 21.17 4.97 -18.29
C VAL A 388 22.54 5.33 -17.73
N SER A 389 22.62 5.50 -16.42
CA SER A 389 23.90 5.62 -15.72
C SER A 389 23.84 4.91 -14.37
N PHE A 390 24.93 4.25 -14.02
CA PHE A 390 25.12 3.55 -12.76
C PHE A 390 26.53 3.83 -12.27
N ALA A 391 26.66 4.47 -11.12
CA ALA A 391 27.95 4.83 -10.56
C ALA A 391 27.95 4.69 -9.04
N GLY A 392 29.12 4.47 -8.46
CA GLY A 392 29.25 4.32 -7.02
C GLY A 392 30.67 4.28 -6.53
N THR A 393 30.80 4.37 -5.21
CA THR A 393 32.05 4.27 -4.46
C THR A 393 31.81 3.31 -3.30
N LEU A 394 32.61 2.26 -3.20
CA LEU A 394 32.59 1.31 -2.09
C LEU A 394 33.84 1.57 -1.24
N ASP A 395 33.68 2.33 -0.16
CA ASP A 395 34.78 2.81 0.68
C ASP A 395 34.90 1.96 1.95
N HIS A 396 35.89 1.08 1.92
CA HIS A 396 36.30 0.21 3.01
C HIS A 396 37.75 0.47 3.42
N ILE A 397 38.31 1.65 3.12
CA ILE A 397 39.66 2.04 3.57
C ILE A 397 39.76 1.95 5.10
N LYS A 398 38.66 2.28 5.78
CA LYS A 398 38.46 2.03 7.21
C LYS A 398 37.30 1.06 7.39
N PRO A 399 37.55 -0.28 7.49
CA PRO A 399 36.48 -1.28 7.57
C PRO A 399 35.46 -1.04 8.69
N ALA A 400 35.90 -0.51 9.84
CA ALA A 400 35.02 -0.20 10.96
C ALA A 400 34.15 1.07 10.76
N GLN A 401 34.38 1.83 9.70
CA GLN A 401 33.69 3.06 9.33
C GLN A 401 33.36 3.05 7.83
N SER A 402 32.97 1.89 7.29
CA SER A 402 32.72 1.72 5.86
C SER A 402 31.59 2.64 5.39
N HIS A 403 31.72 3.13 4.15
CA HIS A 403 30.78 4.07 3.57
C HIS A 403 30.62 3.83 2.07
N ASP A 404 29.58 3.08 1.71
CA ASP A 404 29.28 2.76 0.33
C ASP A 404 28.19 3.66 -0.20
N THR A 405 28.36 4.11 -1.43
CA THR A 405 27.40 4.95 -2.15
C THR A 405 27.16 4.40 -3.54
N VAL A 406 25.89 4.36 -3.94
CA VAL A 406 25.46 3.86 -5.26
C VAL A 406 24.38 4.77 -5.81
N GLN A 407 24.52 5.16 -7.07
CA GLN A 407 23.55 5.97 -7.79
C GLN A 407 23.19 5.30 -9.13
N ILE A 408 21.89 5.11 -9.35
CA ILE A 408 21.33 4.69 -10.64
C ILE A 408 20.45 5.81 -11.16
N LYS A 409 20.57 6.15 -12.45
CA LYS A 409 19.64 7.03 -13.15
C LYS A 409 19.25 6.40 -14.47
N ILE A 410 17.96 6.25 -14.69
CA ILE A 410 17.36 5.87 -15.97
C ILE A 410 16.51 7.06 -16.41
N LYS A 411 16.72 7.52 -17.64
CA LYS A 411 15.95 8.60 -18.23
C LYS A 411 15.16 8.09 -19.42
N GLU A 412 13.91 8.49 -19.45
CA GLU A 412 12.96 8.24 -20.52
C GLU A 412 12.94 6.78 -20.98
N TYR A 413 12.74 5.86 -20.02
CA TYR A 413 12.49 4.46 -20.35
C TYR A 413 11.07 4.29 -20.90
N SER A 414 10.95 3.94 -22.18
CA SER A 414 9.70 3.70 -22.87
C SER A 414 9.07 2.39 -22.39
N LEU A 415 7.90 2.51 -21.78
CA LEU A 415 7.06 1.40 -21.35
C LEU A 415 6.09 1.06 -22.49
N GLU A 416 6.58 0.37 -23.52
CA GLU A 416 5.74 -0.14 -24.61
C GLU A 416 5.51 -1.64 -24.45
N LYS A 417 4.24 -2.07 -24.45
CA LYS A 417 3.84 -3.50 -24.42
C LYS A 417 4.39 -4.32 -23.24
N ALA A 418 5.04 -3.70 -22.26
CA ALA A 418 5.34 -4.32 -20.99
C ALA A 418 4.03 -4.37 -20.21
N THR A 419 3.36 -5.52 -20.21
CA THR A 419 2.39 -5.85 -19.18
C THR A 419 3.10 -5.70 -17.83
N LEU A 420 2.98 -4.54 -17.20
CA LEU A 420 3.39 -4.32 -15.81
C LEU A 420 2.53 -5.14 -14.83
N ASN A 421 1.59 -5.93 -15.34
CA ASN A 421 0.80 -6.89 -14.58
C ASN A 421 1.22 -8.32 -14.89
N SER A 422 1.84 -8.96 -13.90
CA SER A 422 1.58 -10.38 -13.61
C SER A 422 0.30 -10.56 -12.78
N ASP A 423 -0.27 -9.47 -12.23
CA ASP A 423 -1.46 -9.51 -11.38
C ASP A 423 -2.73 -9.12 -12.16
N GLN A 424 -3.58 -10.11 -12.39
CA GLN A 424 -4.84 -10.02 -13.16
C GLN A 424 -5.97 -9.23 -12.46
N ASN A 425 -5.66 -8.42 -11.43
CA ASN A 425 -6.68 -7.88 -10.51
C ASN A 425 -6.77 -6.34 -10.48
N LEU A 426 -5.97 -5.62 -11.27
CA LEU A 426 -6.10 -4.16 -11.41
C LEU A 426 -7.10 -3.80 -12.52
N PRO A 427 -8.02 -2.85 -12.28
CA PRO A 427 -9.08 -2.48 -13.23
C PRO A 427 -8.59 -1.58 -14.38
N ALA A 428 -7.28 -1.32 -14.45
CA ALA A 428 -6.65 -0.71 -15.60
C ALA A 428 -5.23 -1.23 -15.78
N THR A 429 -4.77 -1.25 -17.03
CA THR A 429 -3.44 -1.68 -17.43
C THR A 429 -2.69 -0.50 -18.06
N LEU A 430 -1.42 -0.29 -17.69
CA LEU A 430 -0.55 0.67 -18.37
C LEU A 430 -0.15 0.11 -19.73
N THR A 431 -0.52 0.80 -20.81
CA THR A 431 -0.24 0.41 -22.20
C THR A 431 0.85 1.24 -22.86
N GLY A 432 1.22 2.37 -22.26
CA GLY A 432 2.23 3.27 -22.76
C GLY A 432 2.68 4.27 -21.71
N GLY A 433 3.91 4.76 -21.81
CA GLY A 433 4.42 5.84 -20.98
C GLY A 433 5.94 5.88 -20.96
N THR A 434 6.47 6.90 -20.31
CA THR A 434 7.91 7.13 -20.23
C THR A 434 8.33 7.27 -18.77
N LEU A 435 9.20 6.38 -18.30
CA LEU A 435 9.65 6.29 -16.91
C LEU A 435 11.04 6.92 -16.73
N ASP A 436 11.13 7.87 -15.81
CA ASP A 436 12.37 8.34 -15.21
C ASP A 436 12.56 7.64 -13.85
N LEU A 437 13.71 7.03 -13.61
CA LEU A 437 14.07 6.38 -12.35
C LEU A 437 15.37 6.97 -11.80
N THR A 438 15.38 7.30 -10.52
CA THR A 438 16.61 7.65 -9.78
C THR A 438 16.68 6.84 -8.51
N VAL A 439 17.78 6.13 -8.30
CA VAL A 439 18.08 5.41 -7.07
C VAL A 439 19.33 6.04 -6.45
N GLN A 440 19.28 6.29 -5.15
CA GLN A 440 20.42 6.68 -4.34
C GLN A 440 20.46 5.75 -3.15
N ALA A 441 21.49 4.92 -3.05
CA ALA A 441 21.71 4.03 -1.92
C ALA A 441 22.98 4.46 -1.19
N VAL A 442 22.90 4.48 0.12
CA VAL A 442 24.03 4.69 1.04
C VAL A 442 24.00 3.56 2.03
N LEU A 443 25.12 2.87 2.19
CA LEU A 443 25.33 1.90 3.26
C LEU A 443 26.49 2.41 4.10
N LYS A 444 26.20 2.76 5.35
CA LYS A 444 27.21 3.20 6.30
C LYS A 444 27.30 2.14 7.39
N GLU A 445 28.45 1.49 7.51
CA GLU A 445 28.64 0.36 8.41
C GLU A 445 27.64 -0.77 8.09
N GLN A 446 26.55 -0.90 8.85
CA GLN A 446 25.44 -1.84 8.59
C GLN A 446 24.11 -1.14 8.34
N GLU A 447 24.07 0.20 8.41
CA GLU A 447 22.86 0.99 8.22
C GLU A 447 22.67 1.32 6.74
N ILE A 448 21.56 0.84 6.18
CA ILE A 448 21.17 1.10 4.81
C ILE A 448 20.17 2.25 4.74
N ASN A 449 20.41 3.16 3.80
CA ASN A 449 19.47 4.23 3.44
C ASN A 449 19.35 4.29 1.92
N VAL A 450 18.17 4.00 1.39
CA VAL A 450 17.89 4.03 -0.05
C VAL A 450 16.73 4.98 -0.34
N ASP A 451 16.92 5.88 -1.30
CA ASP A 451 15.89 6.76 -1.86
C ASP A 451 15.69 6.41 -3.33
N ILE A 452 14.52 5.87 -3.65
CA ILE A 452 14.09 5.53 -5.00
C ILE A 452 13.03 6.53 -5.41
N ARG A 453 13.23 7.20 -6.54
CA ARG A 453 12.25 8.13 -7.13
C ARG A 453 11.93 7.69 -8.54
N ALA A 454 10.64 7.50 -8.79
CA ALA A 454 10.10 7.16 -10.09
C ALA A 454 9.17 8.28 -10.56
N GLY A 455 9.28 8.66 -11.82
CA GLY A 455 8.40 9.59 -12.49
C GLY A 455 7.92 9.00 -13.80
N LEU A 456 6.63 8.72 -13.91
CA LEU A 456 6.00 8.28 -15.15
C LEU A 456 5.36 9.48 -15.82
N LYS A 457 5.65 9.69 -17.09
CA LYS A 457 5.07 10.75 -17.92
C LYS A 457 4.37 10.17 -19.14
N SER A 458 3.41 10.93 -19.67
CA SER A 458 2.62 10.52 -20.84
C SER A 458 2.02 9.12 -20.69
N ALA A 459 1.62 8.78 -19.47
CA ALA A 459 1.03 7.51 -19.14
C ALA A 459 -0.25 7.29 -19.95
N LYS A 460 -0.43 6.08 -20.45
CA LYS A 460 -1.63 5.64 -21.16
C LYS A 460 -2.14 4.42 -20.42
N PHE A 461 -3.26 4.58 -19.74
CA PHE A 461 -3.97 3.48 -19.09
C PHE A 461 -5.14 3.05 -19.96
N SER A 462 -5.41 1.74 -19.98
CA SER A 462 -6.58 1.17 -20.64
C SER A 462 -7.34 0.29 -19.64
N PRO A 463 -8.68 0.39 -19.56
CA PRO A 463 -9.46 -0.46 -18.67
C PRO A 463 -9.21 -1.94 -18.94
N SER A 464 -9.13 -2.77 -17.90
CA SER A 464 -8.93 -4.22 -18.08
C SER A 464 -10.24 -4.88 -18.55
N ALA A 465 -10.13 -5.99 -19.29
CA ALA A 465 -11.29 -6.60 -19.97
C ALA A 465 -12.38 -7.15 -19.02
N SER A 466 -12.01 -7.46 -17.77
CA SER A 466 -12.89 -7.91 -16.68
C SER A 466 -13.77 -6.80 -16.09
N ASP A 467 -13.53 -5.52 -16.42
CA ASP A 467 -14.13 -4.40 -15.71
C ASP A 467 -15.49 -3.94 -16.24
N ARG A 468 -15.93 -4.46 -17.39
CA ARG A 468 -17.26 -4.13 -17.93
C ARG A 468 -18.42 -4.69 -17.09
N GLU A 469 -18.15 -5.71 -16.27
CA GLU A 469 -19.12 -6.30 -15.32
C GLU A 469 -18.84 -5.93 -13.85
N SER A 470 -17.82 -5.09 -13.59
CA SER A 470 -17.36 -4.78 -12.23
C SER A 470 -18.26 -3.79 -11.47
N ASP A 471 -18.13 -3.77 -10.15
CA ASP A 471 -18.86 -2.87 -9.26
C ASP A 471 -18.55 -1.38 -9.52
N ALA A 472 -19.32 -0.48 -8.90
CA ALA A 472 -19.18 0.96 -9.14
C ALA A 472 -17.81 1.52 -8.72
N ALA A 473 -17.15 0.89 -7.75
CA ALA A 473 -15.83 1.31 -7.28
C ALA A 473 -14.73 0.96 -8.27
N SER A 474 -14.77 -0.26 -8.83
CA SER A 474 -13.81 -0.72 -9.83
C SER A 474 -13.84 0.15 -11.09
N ARG A 475 -15.04 0.50 -11.57
CA ARG A 475 -15.23 1.46 -12.68
C ARG A 475 -14.65 2.84 -12.38
N ALA A 476 -14.91 3.37 -11.19
CA ALA A 476 -14.39 4.68 -10.80
C ALA A 476 -12.87 4.71 -10.70
N ILE A 477 -12.25 3.61 -10.26
CA ILE A 477 -10.79 3.46 -10.26
C ILE A 477 -10.28 3.37 -11.69
N ALA A 478 -10.90 2.58 -12.57
CA ALA A 478 -10.53 2.49 -13.97
C ALA A 478 -10.59 3.86 -14.68
N ASP A 479 -11.66 4.62 -14.46
CA ASP A 479 -11.83 5.96 -15.01
C ASP A 479 -10.78 6.93 -14.47
N ALA A 480 -10.52 6.88 -13.16
CA ALA A 480 -9.50 7.71 -12.53
C ALA A 480 -8.11 7.42 -13.09
N LEU A 481 -7.74 6.14 -13.22
CA LEU A 481 -6.48 5.69 -13.81
C LEU A 481 -6.36 6.10 -15.28
N SER A 482 -7.44 5.97 -16.05
CA SER A 482 -7.48 6.35 -17.48
C SER A 482 -7.23 7.84 -17.72
N GLY A 483 -7.55 8.70 -16.73
CA GLY A 483 -7.28 10.14 -16.79
C GLY A 483 -5.87 10.56 -16.38
N ILE A 484 -5.01 9.63 -15.95
CA ILE A 484 -3.67 9.93 -15.43
C ILE A 484 -2.67 10.05 -16.58
N THR A 485 -2.01 11.19 -16.67
CA THR A 485 -0.90 11.43 -17.61
C THR A 485 0.46 11.35 -16.93
N ASP A 486 0.54 11.75 -15.67
CA ASP A 486 1.78 11.85 -14.92
C ASP A 486 1.59 11.20 -13.54
N LEU A 487 2.56 10.39 -13.13
CA LEU A 487 2.64 9.78 -11.81
C LEU A 487 4.03 9.95 -11.23
N SER A 488 4.08 10.09 -9.92
CA SER A 488 5.29 10.14 -9.15
C SER A 488 5.22 9.15 -8.00
N GLY A 489 6.31 8.41 -7.82
CA GLY A 489 6.47 7.44 -6.75
C GLY A 489 7.79 7.66 -6.04
N ARG A 490 7.79 7.47 -4.73
CA ARG A 490 9.00 7.45 -3.92
C ARG A 490 8.97 6.30 -2.93
N ALA A 491 10.01 5.47 -2.97
CA ALA A 491 10.28 4.47 -1.95
C ALA A 491 11.51 4.89 -1.15
N LYS A 492 11.39 4.84 0.18
CA LYS A 492 12.49 5.08 1.11
C LYS A 492 12.74 3.82 1.92
N ILE A 493 13.97 3.34 1.94
CA ILE A 493 14.39 2.20 2.73
C ILE A 493 15.35 2.68 3.81
N THR A 494 15.11 2.28 5.06
CA THR A 494 15.96 2.61 6.21
C THR A 494 16.01 1.45 7.18
N GLY A 495 17.18 1.17 7.76
CA GLY A 495 17.38 0.12 8.75
C GLY A 495 18.72 -0.56 8.55
N THR A 496 18.78 -1.88 8.74
CA THR A 496 19.96 -2.70 8.44
C THR A 496 19.71 -3.62 7.26
N ILE A 497 20.77 -4.22 6.70
CA ILE A 497 20.67 -5.19 5.59
C ILE A 497 19.72 -6.34 5.94
N ASP A 498 19.78 -6.84 7.18
CA ASP A 498 18.95 -7.96 7.65
C ASP A 498 17.56 -7.55 8.12
N ASN A 499 17.37 -6.27 8.48
CA ASN A 499 16.12 -5.75 9.01
C ASN A 499 15.91 -4.29 8.59
N TYR A 500 15.22 -4.09 7.47
CA TYR A 500 14.89 -2.77 6.95
C TYR A 500 13.39 -2.51 6.94
N LYS A 501 13.05 -1.23 7.04
CA LYS A 501 11.70 -0.72 6.79
C LYS A 501 11.66 -0.07 5.42
N MET A 502 10.59 -0.33 4.68
CA MET A 502 10.28 0.36 3.42
C MET A 502 9.06 1.26 3.59
N GLU A 503 9.21 2.53 3.25
CA GLU A 503 8.12 3.50 3.17
C GLU A 503 7.87 3.82 1.69
N LEU A 504 6.66 3.56 1.22
CA LEU A 504 6.27 3.85 -0.16
C LEU A 504 5.19 4.93 -0.18
N SER A 505 5.34 5.89 -1.09
CA SER A 505 4.40 6.99 -1.30
C SER A 505 4.23 7.28 -2.78
N SER A 506 3.02 7.61 -3.21
CA SER A 506 2.74 8.05 -4.58
C SER A 506 1.62 9.07 -4.63
N ASP A 507 1.62 9.92 -5.66
CA ASP A 507 0.44 10.72 -6.02
C ASP A 507 -0.77 9.86 -6.41
N LEU A 508 -0.54 8.61 -6.85
CA LEU A 508 -1.57 7.62 -7.07
C LEU A 508 -2.47 7.44 -5.84
N ASP A 509 -1.93 7.49 -4.63
CA ASP A 509 -2.72 7.35 -3.39
C ASP A 509 -3.82 8.41 -3.31
N LYS A 510 -3.49 9.67 -3.62
CA LYS A 510 -4.45 10.80 -3.60
C LYS A 510 -5.46 10.71 -4.74
N ILE A 511 -5.02 10.25 -5.91
CA ILE A 511 -5.89 10.10 -7.09
C ILE A 511 -6.94 9.02 -6.82
N LEU A 512 -6.51 7.85 -6.32
CA LEU A 512 -7.40 6.75 -5.98
C LEU A 512 -8.30 7.09 -4.80
N GLU A 513 -7.78 7.73 -3.75
CA GLU A 513 -8.58 8.20 -2.61
C GLU A 513 -9.71 9.12 -3.08
N LYS A 514 -9.41 10.10 -3.93
CA LYS A 514 -10.42 11.04 -4.47
C LYS A 514 -11.44 10.32 -5.36
N ALA A 515 -10.99 9.41 -6.21
CA ALA A 515 -11.86 8.64 -7.09
C ALA A 515 -12.87 7.80 -6.31
N VAL A 516 -12.40 7.06 -5.30
CA VAL A 516 -13.27 6.24 -4.47
C VAL A 516 -14.14 7.11 -3.57
N ALA A 517 -13.62 8.19 -2.98
CA ALA A 517 -14.42 9.11 -2.18
C ALA A 517 -15.58 9.74 -2.97
N ASN A 518 -15.35 10.13 -4.22
CA ASN A 518 -16.40 10.66 -5.09
C ASN A 518 -17.48 9.61 -5.40
N THR A 519 -17.06 8.37 -5.65
CA THR A 519 -17.99 7.26 -5.87
C THR A 519 -18.77 6.93 -4.61
N LEU A 520 -18.13 6.86 -3.45
CA LEU A 520 -18.79 6.67 -2.17
C LEU A 520 -19.80 7.78 -1.90
N LYS A 521 -19.44 9.05 -2.15
CA LYS A 521 -20.37 10.18 -2.00
C LYS A 521 -21.58 10.06 -2.92
N SER A 522 -21.36 9.73 -4.19
CA SER A 522 -22.44 9.54 -5.18
C SER A 522 -23.35 8.36 -4.81
N GLN A 523 -22.77 7.24 -4.39
CA GLN A 523 -23.53 6.06 -4.00
C GLN A 523 -24.24 6.25 -2.66
N THR A 524 -23.64 6.94 -1.70
CA THR A 524 -24.28 7.33 -0.43
C THR A 524 -25.48 8.24 -0.70
N ALA A 525 -25.36 9.24 -1.56
CA ALA A 525 -26.48 10.10 -1.93
C ALA A 525 -27.63 9.31 -2.61
N LYS A 526 -27.31 8.38 -3.50
CA LYS A 526 -28.32 7.48 -4.13
C LYS A 526 -28.97 6.56 -3.09
N PHE A 527 -28.19 6.04 -2.16
CA PHE A 527 -28.66 5.20 -1.08
C PHE A 527 -29.58 5.98 -0.13
N GLU A 528 -29.17 7.16 0.32
CA GLU A 528 -29.98 8.07 1.15
C GLU A 528 -31.29 8.43 0.45
N GLN A 529 -31.26 8.72 -0.85
CA GLN A 529 -32.47 9.02 -1.62
C GLN A 529 -33.42 7.81 -1.68
N LYS A 530 -32.91 6.62 -2.01
CA LYS A 530 -33.73 5.38 -2.02
C LYS A 530 -34.28 5.06 -0.63
N LEU A 531 -33.50 5.28 0.41
CA LEU A 531 -33.90 5.04 1.78
C LEU A 531 -34.96 6.04 2.22
N LYS A 532 -34.82 7.32 1.85
CA LYS A 532 -35.84 8.36 2.04
C LYS A 532 -37.14 7.99 1.33
N ASP A 533 -37.07 7.62 0.06
CA ASP A 533 -38.26 7.24 -0.72
C ASP A 533 -38.96 6.01 -0.11
N GLY A 534 -38.19 4.98 0.27
CA GLY A 534 -38.73 3.76 0.89
C GLY A 534 -39.28 3.96 2.31
N VAL A 535 -38.64 4.80 3.14
CA VAL A 535 -39.17 5.19 4.46
C VAL A 535 -40.48 5.93 4.25
N MET A 536 -40.51 6.96 3.41
CA MET A 536 -41.71 7.77 3.17
C MET A 536 -42.87 6.94 2.61
N GLU A 537 -42.59 5.98 1.72
CA GLU A 537 -43.58 5.03 1.20
C GLU A 537 -44.19 4.18 2.33
N LYS A 538 -43.35 3.61 3.21
CA LYS A 538 -43.82 2.82 4.37
C LYS A 538 -44.61 3.64 5.39
N VAL A 539 -44.21 4.88 5.64
CA VAL A 539 -44.80 5.70 6.72
C VAL A 539 -46.01 6.53 6.27
N LYS A 540 -46.25 6.67 4.95
CA LYS A 540 -47.35 7.48 4.39
C LYS A 540 -48.72 7.10 4.95
N GLY A 541 -49.01 5.79 5.03
CA GLY A 541 -50.26 5.29 5.60
C GLY A 541 -50.42 5.66 7.07
N PRO A 542 -49.50 5.23 7.96
CA PRO A 542 -49.52 5.59 9.38
C PRO A 542 -49.57 7.10 9.65
N LEU A 543 -48.80 7.91 8.91
CA LEU A 543 -48.80 9.38 9.03
C LEU A 543 -50.16 9.99 8.66
N SER A 544 -50.76 9.54 7.57
CA SER A 544 -52.09 10.01 7.15
C SER A 544 -53.16 9.65 8.16
N GLN A 545 -53.07 8.46 8.76
CA GLN A 545 -54.01 8.02 9.80
C GLN A 545 -53.85 8.79 11.10
N ALA A 546 -52.61 9.06 11.53
CA ALA A 546 -52.33 9.92 12.69
C ALA A 546 -52.87 11.34 12.50
N GLY A 547 -52.73 11.92 11.29
CA GLY A 547 -53.31 13.23 10.97
C GLY A 547 -54.85 13.24 10.99
N GLY A 548 -55.49 12.16 10.55
CA GLY A 548 -56.95 12.04 10.54
C GLY A 548 -57.59 11.91 11.93
N GLY A 549 -56.90 11.26 12.89
CA GLY A 549 -57.42 11.05 14.24
C GLY A 549 -57.66 12.33 15.05
N PHE A 550 -56.99 13.43 14.69
CA PHE A 550 -57.15 14.72 15.37
C PHE A 550 -58.51 15.39 15.07
N ALA A 551 -59.11 15.12 13.92
CA ALA A 551 -60.39 15.72 13.53
C ALA A 551 -61.53 15.37 14.51
N ASP A 552 -61.47 14.20 15.15
CA ASP A 552 -62.46 13.78 16.15
C ASP A 552 -62.40 14.62 17.44
N LEU A 553 -61.23 15.19 17.77
CA LEU A 553 -61.06 16.06 18.94
C LEU A 553 -61.61 17.48 18.69
N ASP A 554 -61.52 17.98 17.45
CA ASP A 554 -62.04 19.31 17.10
C ASP A 554 -63.56 19.39 17.32
N GLY A 555 -64.30 18.33 17.04
CA GLY A 555 -65.75 18.26 17.31
C GLY A 555 -66.09 18.40 18.80
N ILE A 556 -65.29 17.81 19.69
CA ILE A 556 -65.49 17.90 21.15
C ILE A 556 -65.18 19.33 21.64
N SER A 557 -64.11 19.95 21.12
CA SER A 557 -63.74 21.35 21.41
C SER A 557 -64.87 22.32 21.08
N GLN A 558 -65.48 22.16 19.90
CA GLN A 558 -66.57 23.02 19.42
C GLN A 558 -67.81 22.89 20.32
N GLU A 559 -68.19 21.66 20.71
CA GLU A 559 -69.35 21.43 21.56
C GLU A 559 -69.14 21.96 23.00
N LEU A 560 -67.95 21.80 23.58
CA LEU A 560 -67.62 22.40 24.89
C LEU A 560 -67.69 23.94 24.84
N SER A 561 -67.15 24.54 23.78
CA SER A 561 -67.18 25.99 23.58
C SER A 561 -68.62 26.51 23.41
N ALA A 562 -69.46 25.79 22.67
CA ALA A 562 -70.87 26.12 22.50
C ALA A 562 -71.65 26.06 23.83
N ARG A 563 -71.42 25.03 24.65
CA ARG A 563 -72.04 24.89 25.98
C ARG A 563 -71.60 25.99 26.95
N LEU A 564 -70.33 26.37 26.93
CA LEU A 564 -69.80 27.48 27.72
C LEU A 564 -70.40 28.84 27.36
N GLN A 565 -70.59 29.11 26.07
CA GLN A 565 -71.29 30.33 25.63
C GLN A 565 -72.75 30.34 26.09
N GLN A 566 -73.45 29.20 25.98
CA GLN A 566 -74.85 29.10 26.39
C GLN A 566 -75.05 29.29 27.90
N ILE A 567 -74.21 28.67 28.74
CA ILE A 567 -74.31 28.85 30.20
C ILE A 567 -73.87 30.25 30.64
N GLY A 568 -72.89 30.85 29.96
CA GLY A 568 -72.45 32.22 30.19
C GLY A 568 -73.56 33.25 29.93
N ASN A 569 -74.46 32.98 28.98
CA ASN A 569 -75.62 33.84 28.69
C ASN A 569 -76.74 33.74 29.75
N LEU A 570 -76.64 32.84 30.73
CA LEU A 570 -77.62 32.65 31.82
C LEU A 570 -77.23 33.37 33.12
N ILE A 571 -75.99 33.85 33.19
CA ILE A 571 -75.41 34.61 34.30
C ILE A 571 -75.46 36.09 33.93
#